data_AF-H2J2D2-F1
#
_entry.id   AF-H2J2D2-F1
#
_cell.length_a   1.000
_cell.length_b   1.000
_cell.length_c   1.000
_cell.angle_alpha   90.00
_cell.angle_beta   90.00
_cell.angle_gamma   90.00
#
_symmetry.space_group_name_H-M   'P 1'
#
loop_
_entity.id
_entity.type
_entity.pdbx_description
1 polymer ?
#
loop_
_entity_poly.entity_id
_entity_poly.type
_entity_poly.pdbx_seq_one_letter_code
_entity_poly.pdbx_strand_id
1 'polypeptide(L)'
;MSALKKQRIDLRLNDEDKRMIEEAAAMTNQSVTQFMLSSASERAAEVIEQHRRLILNEESWELVMNAISNPAIPNERLKQAAKRLQSME
;
A
#
# COMPACT_ATOMS: atom_id res chain seq x y z
N MET A 1 -17.88 -3.17 -20.98
CA MET A 1 -16.96 -2.43 -21.88
C MET A 1 -15.70 -2.11 -21.09
N SER A 2 -14.53 -2.58 -21.53
CA SER A 2 -13.25 -2.27 -20.87
C SER A 2 -12.97 -0.76 -20.98
N ALA A 3 -12.62 -0.11 -19.87
CA ALA A 3 -12.27 1.31 -19.87
C ALA A 3 -11.04 1.55 -20.76
N LEU A 4 -11.04 2.63 -21.54
CA LEU A 4 -9.91 3.00 -22.39
C LEU A 4 -8.66 3.25 -21.54
N LYS A 5 -7.56 2.54 -21.82
CA LYS A 5 -6.25 2.75 -21.19
C LYS A 5 -5.64 4.06 -21.71
N LYS A 6 -5.82 5.16 -20.98
CA LYS A 6 -5.38 6.51 -21.40
C LYS A 6 -4.04 6.97 -20.82
N GLN A 7 -3.54 6.29 -19.79
CA GLN A 7 -2.33 6.69 -19.06
C GLN A 7 -1.12 5.91 -19.59
N ARG A 8 0.05 6.57 -19.63
CA ARG A 8 1.31 5.97 -20.10
C ARG A 8 2.40 6.13 -19.05
N ILE A 9 3.25 5.12 -18.93
CA ILE A 9 4.47 5.15 -18.13
C ILE A 9 5.63 4.98 -19.10
N ASP A 10 6.51 5.98 -19.16
CA ASP A 10 7.73 5.95 -19.97
C ASP A 10 8.90 5.52 -19.06
N LEU A 11 9.65 4.49 -19.46
CA LEU A 11 10.78 3.94 -18.71
C LEU A 11 12.04 3.94 -19.56
N ARG A 12 13.18 4.18 -18.91
CA ARG A 12 14.52 3.96 -19.50
C ARG A 12 15.16 2.78 -18.79
N LEU A 13 15.68 1.85 -19.59
CA LEU A 13 16.25 0.59 -19.14
C LEU A 13 17.68 0.51 -19.70
N ASN A 14 18.56 -0.22 -19.01
CA ASN A 14 19.80 -0.67 -19.63
C ASN A 14 19.53 -1.94 -20.48
N ASP A 15 20.52 -2.39 -21.23
CA ASP A 15 20.37 -3.55 -22.13
C ASP A 15 20.15 -4.87 -21.37
N GLU A 16 20.73 -5.02 -20.18
CA GLU A 16 20.60 -6.20 -19.34
C GLU A 16 19.17 -6.33 -18.77
N ASP A 17 18.64 -5.25 -18.19
CA ASP A 17 17.28 -5.19 -17.67
C ASP A 17 16.26 -5.51 -18.76
N LYS A 18 16.46 -4.93 -19.96
CA LYS A 18 15.57 -5.16 -21.09
C LYS A 18 15.54 -6.63 -21.50
N ARG A 19 16.70 -7.27 -21.63
CA ARG A 19 16.80 -8.69 -22.00
C ARG A 19 16.14 -9.59 -20.96
N MET A 20 16.39 -9.32 -19.69
CA MET A 20 15.81 -10.10 -18.58
C MET A 20 14.27 -10.03 -18.58
N ILE A 21 13.71 -8.84 -18.80
CA ILE A 21 12.26 -8.64 -18.88
C ILE A 21 11.67 -9.34 -20.12
N GLU A 22 12.34 -9.25 -21.27
CA GLU A 22 11.89 -9.91 -22.51
C GLU A 22 11.89 -11.45 -22.35
N GLU A 23 12.91 -12.01 -21.74
CA GLU A 23 13.01 -13.45 -21.46
C GLU A 23 11.88 -13.91 -20.51
N ALA A 24 11.67 -13.20 -19.40
CA ALA A 24 10.60 -13.54 -18.44
C ALA A 24 9.20 -13.40 -19.04
N ALA A 25 8.97 -12.39 -19.89
CA ALA A 25 7.72 -12.22 -20.62
C ALA A 25 7.48 -13.39 -21.60
N ALA A 26 8.54 -13.84 -22.30
CA ALA A 26 8.44 -15.00 -23.19
C ALA A 26 8.13 -16.29 -22.42
N MET A 27 8.81 -16.54 -21.28
CA MET A 27 8.55 -17.71 -20.43
C MET A 27 7.12 -17.77 -19.89
N THR A 28 6.49 -16.62 -19.68
CA THR A 28 5.11 -16.52 -19.17
C THR A 28 4.05 -16.41 -20.29
N ASN A 29 4.45 -16.50 -21.57
CA ASN A 29 3.58 -16.29 -22.73
C ASN A 29 2.85 -14.93 -22.71
N GLN A 30 3.54 -13.88 -22.26
CA GLN A 30 3.03 -12.52 -22.18
C GLN A 30 3.81 -11.59 -23.11
N SER A 31 3.16 -10.51 -23.57
CA SER A 31 3.92 -9.39 -24.13
C SER A 31 4.72 -8.69 -23.03
N VAL A 32 5.84 -8.05 -23.38
CA VAL A 32 6.65 -7.26 -22.44
C VAL A 32 5.80 -6.24 -21.68
N THR A 33 4.91 -5.52 -22.38
CA THR A 33 3.98 -4.55 -21.76
C THR A 33 3.04 -5.21 -20.77
N GLN A 34 2.50 -6.39 -21.10
CA GLN A 34 1.61 -7.11 -20.20
C GLN A 34 2.35 -7.60 -18.97
N PHE A 35 3.52 -8.21 -19.15
CA PHE A 35 4.37 -8.69 -18.07
C PHE A 35 4.76 -7.56 -17.11
N MET A 36 5.30 -6.46 -17.63
CA MET A 36 5.66 -5.31 -16.78
C MET A 36 4.45 -4.73 -16.04
N LEU A 37 3.31 -4.60 -16.71
CA LEU A 37 2.11 -4.04 -16.08
C LEU A 37 1.56 -4.96 -14.99
N SER A 38 1.51 -6.28 -15.21
CA SER A 38 1.06 -7.23 -14.18
C SER A 38 2.01 -7.26 -13.00
N SER A 39 3.32 -7.38 -13.25
CA SER A 39 4.32 -7.43 -12.18
C SER A 39 4.33 -6.15 -11.35
N ALA A 40 4.25 -4.97 -11.99
CA ALA A 40 4.16 -3.70 -11.28
C ALA A 40 2.87 -3.58 -10.47
N SER A 41 1.73 -4.04 -11.02
CA SER A 41 0.43 -3.98 -10.35
C SER A 41 0.37 -4.92 -9.14
N GLU A 42 0.87 -6.15 -9.27
CA GLU A 42 0.96 -7.13 -8.20
C GLU A 42 1.84 -6.59 -7.07
N ARG A 43 3.03 -6.09 -7.40
CA ARG A 43 3.93 -5.53 -6.38
C ARG A 43 3.36 -4.30 -5.71
N ALA A 44 2.67 -3.43 -6.45
CA ALA A 44 1.99 -2.28 -5.88
C ALA A 44 0.89 -2.70 -4.90
N ALA A 45 0.10 -3.71 -5.23
CA ALA A 45 -0.93 -4.25 -4.34
C ALA A 45 -0.32 -4.81 -3.04
N GLU A 46 0.77 -5.58 -3.14
CA GLU A 46 1.49 -6.09 -1.98
C GLU A 46 2.00 -4.97 -1.07
N VAL A 47 2.63 -3.94 -1.63
CA VAL A 47 3.17 -2.81 -0.86
C VAL A 47 2.07 -2.03 -0.17
N ILE A 48 0.96 -1.77 -0.87
CA ILE A 48 -0.22 -1.09 -0.29
C ILE A 48 -0.79 -1.91 0.86
N GLU A 49 -0.92 -3.21 0.68
CA GLU A 49 -1.49 -4.10 1.68
C GLU A 49 -0.58 -4.23 2.91
N GLN A 50 0.74 -4.36 2.71
CA GLN A 50 1.73 -4.35 3.79
C GLN A 50 1.70 -3.04 4.58
N HIS A 51 1.48 -1.92 3.91
CA HIS A 51 1.39 -0.62 4.59
C HIS A 51 0.08 -0.43 5.36
N ARG A 52 -1.03 -0.98 4.85
CA ARG A 52 -2.36 -0.85 5.48
C ARG A 52 -2.59 -1.82 6.63
N ARG A 53 -1.94 -2.98 6.62
CA ARG A 53 -2.10 -3.99 7.66
C ARG A 53 -1.12 -3.76 8.80
N LEU A 54 -1.66 -3.55 10.00
CA LEU A 54 -0.90 -3.67 11.24
C LEU A 54 -0.95 -5.14 11.70
N ILE A 55 0.15 -5.86 11.50
CA ILE A 55 0.30 -7.22 12.04
C ILE A 55 0.83 -7.07 13.46
N LEU A 56 0.01 -7.48 14.42
CA LEU A 56 0.35 -7.43 15.84
C LEU A 56 0.92 -8.77 16.29
N ASN A 57 1.94 -8.74 17.16
CA ASN A 57 2.30 -9.90 17.95
C ASN A 57 1.27 -10.10 19.08
N GLU A 58 1.36 -11.22 19.79
CA GLU A 58 0.37 -11.61 20.81
C GLU A 58 0.25 -10.56 21.93
N GLU A 59 1.37 -10.05 22.44
CA GLU A 59 1.38 -8.99 23.46
C GLU A 59 0.70 -7.70 22.96
N SER A 60 1.03 -7.25 21.76
CA SER A 60 0.43 -6.05 21.16
C SER A 60 -1.05 -6.25 20.88
N TRP A 61 -1.45 -7.46 20.49
CA TRP A 61 -2.85 -7.82 20.28
C TRP A 61 -3.64 -7.73 21.58
N GLU A 62 -3.13 -8.31 22.68
CA GLU A 62 -3.76 -8.22 24.00
C GLU A 62 -3.89 -6.76 24.47
N LEU A 63 -2.85 -5.94 24.28
CA LEU A 63 -2.87 -4.52 24.63
C LEU A 63 -3.96 -3.77 23.84
N VAL A 64 -4.06 -4.00 22.54
CA VAL A 64 -5.10 -3.38 21.69
C VAL A 64 -6.49 -3.85 22.10
N MET A 65 -6.69 -5.16 22.32
CA MET A 65 -7.98 -5.70 22.74
C MET A 65 -8.40 -5.19 24.12
N ASN A 66 -7.46 -5.05 25.06
CA ASN A 66 -7.72 -4.47 26.37
C ASN A 66 -8.09 -2.99 26.24
N ALA A 67 -7.35 -2.21 25.44
CA ALA A 67 -7.66 -0.80 25.21
C ALA A 67 -9.05 -0.59 24.57
N ILE A 68 -9.50 -1.51 23.70
CA ILE A 68 -10.86 -1.49 23.12
C ILE A 68 -11.91 -1.86 24.18
N SER A 69 -11.64 -2.89 24.99
CA SER A 69 -12.59 -3.39 26.00
C SER A 69 -12.71 -2.46 27.20
N ASN A 70 -11.62 -1.76 27.54
CA ASN A 70 -11.50 -0.83 28.66
C ASN A 70 -10.96 0.52 28.17
N PRO A 71 -11.79 1.32 27.48
CA PRO A 71 -11.34 2.57 26.90
C PRO A 71 -10.94 3.57 27.99
N ALA A 72 -9.71 4.09 27.88
CA ALA A 72 -9.23 5.12 28.79
C ALA A 72 -9.94 6.46 28.54
N ILE A 73 -10.16 7.22 29.62
CA ILE A 73 -10.70 8.58 29.51
C ILE A 73 -9.61 9.48 28.86
N PRO A 74 -9.97 10.33 27.88
CA PRO A 74 -9.03 11.29 27.29
C PRO A 74 -8.31 12.11 28.35
N ASN A 75 -6.99 12.24 28.23
CA ASN A 75 -6.22 13.07 29.15
C ASN A 75 -6.45 14.58 28.89
N GLU A 76 -6.02 15.42 29.83
CA GLU A 76 -6.24 16.88 29.74
C GLU A 76 -5.59 17.51 28.50
N ARG A 77 -4.44 16.97 28.04
CA ARG A 77 -3.79 17.45 26.82
C ARG A 77 -4.65 17.18 25.58
N LEU A 78 -5.22 15.98 25.45
CA LEU A 78 -6.09 15.62 24.34
C LEU A 78 -7.40 16.43 24.37
N LYS A 79 -7.99 16.64 25.56
CA LYS A 79 -9.17 17.51 25.73
C LYS A 79 -8.90 18.95 25.31
N GLN A 80 -7.75 19.51 25.69
CA GLN A 80 -7.37 20.87 25.29
C GLN A 80 -7.15 20.98 23.77
N ALA A 81 -6.52 19.99 23.14
CA ALA A 81 -6.34 19.96 21.69
C ALA A 81 -7.68 19.95 20.94
N ALA A 82 -8.63 19.11 21.40
CA ALA A 82 -9.97 19.07 20.82
C ALA A 82 -10.72 20.41 20.95
N LYS A 83 -10.63 21.09 22.10
CA LYS A 83 -11.22 22.42 22.29
C LYS A 83 -10.63 23.47 21.34
N ARG A 84 -9.32 23.42 21.07
CA ARG A 84 -8.67 24.34 20.12
C ARG A 84 -9.18 24.13 18.70
N LEU A 85 -9.33 22.87 18.27
CA LEU A 85 -9.90 22.55 16.96
C LEU A 85 -11.31 23.12 16.80
N GLN A 86 -12.17 22.96 17.82
CA GLN A 86 -13.54 23.50 17.82
C GLN A 86 -13.61 25.03 17.79
N SER A 87 -12.58 25.72 18.31
CA SER A 87 -12.52 27.19 18.26
C SER A 87 -11.93 27.74 16.95
N MET A 88 -11.44 26.88 16.06
CA MET A 88 -10.88 27.26 14.76
C MET A 88 -11.88 27.10 13.61
N GLU A 89 -12.95 26.33 13.81
CA GLU A 89 -14.13 26.26 12.93
C GLU A 89 -15.12 27.39 13.25
#